data_AF-A0A9P8DRM1-F1
#
_entry.id   AF-A0A9P8DRM1-F1
#
_cell.length_a   1.000
_cell.length_b   1.000
_cell.length_c   1.000
_cell.angle_alpha   90.00
_cell.angle_beta   90.00
_cell.angle_gamma   90.00
#
_symmetry.space_group_name_H-M   'P 1'
#
loop_
_entity.id
_entity.type
_entity.pdbx_description
1 polymer ?
#
loop_
_entity_poly.entity_id
_entity_poly.type
_entity_poly.pdbx_seq_one_letter_code
_entity_poly.pdbx_strand_id
1 'polypeptide(L)'
;MNRNHNYRTGSFNSISRPYLPSIDENEIASTPSSHSPPTPPLRIPRKSPRRALRNNAIPPAYVPRGRVYYAPPVAHYNPPPSYSYNYSDAKGLKDEDRAPPQETSTSETPAAFPAGSFAFKADLQNTTTDCTSNPSTWRCYPYEKGSSATFFWIISSTNGSSYNISSTENPFAPSFTNLTLKVLDKDTSLERLQFSFSMNKTVVPDDQLSSSNRAAKCTFDDTLFEATLWTQRKRGDEAAGNTKFAAWPGDVDVVQRKTFNGGSPNCVDSEGGQVGDVKSESGACECRYANYDIN
;
A
#
# COMPACT_ATOMS: atom_id res chain seq x y z
N MET A 1 16.66 -62.37 -28.15
CA MET A 1 15.55 -62.56 -29.12
C MET A 1 15.15 -61.20 -29.67
N ASN A 2 15.18 -61.10 -31.00
CA ASN A 2 15.01 -59.90 -31.82
C ASN A 2 13.61 -59.27 -31.71
N ARG A 3 13.52 -57.94 -31.88
CA ARG A 3 12.70 -57.34 -32.96
C ARG A 3 13.05 -55.86 -33.21
N ASN A 4 13.67 -55.66 -34.38
CA ASN A 4 13.76 -54.41 -35.13
C ASN A 4 12.38 -53.91 -35.56
N HIS A 5 12.21 -52.59 -35.62
CA HIS A 5 11.36 -51.95 -36.65
C HIS A 5 11.96 -50.61 -37.12
N ASN A 6 12.64 -50.72 -38.26
CA ASN A 6 12.70 -49.82 -39.43
C ASN A 6 12.28 -48.34 -39.27
N TYR A 7 13.28 -47.45 -39.30
CA TYR A 7 13.13 -46.08 -39.76
C TYR A 7 13.21 -46.04 -41.30
N ARG A 8 12.17 -45.48 -41.92
CA ARG A 8 12.07 -45.30 -43.38
C ARG A 8 12.61 -43.93 -43.74
N THR A 9 13.61 -43.91 -44.61
CA THR A 9 14.15 -42.76 -45.33
C THR A 9 13.14 -42.19 -46.33
N GLY A 10 13.06 -40.86 -46.44
CA GLY A 10 12.20 -40.17 -47.41
C GLY A 10 12.68 -38.73 -47.67
N SER A 11 13.36 -38.58 -48.81
CA SER A 11 14.00 -37.42 -49.44
C SER A 11 13.17 -36.12 -49.57
N PHE A 12 13.89 -35.00 -49.38
CA PHE A 12 13.85 -33.69 -50.06
C PHE A 12 12.59 -33.21 -50.77
N ASN A 13 12.13 -32.00 -50.40
CA ASN A 13 11.76 -30.97 -51.37
C ASN A 13 12.18 -29.58 -50.86
N SER A 14 12.98 -28.92 -51.69
CA SER A 14 13.51 -27.56 -51.58
C SER A 14 12.40 -26.54 -51.82
N ILE A 15 12.21 -25.59 -50.90
CA ILE A 15 11.39 -24.39 -51.14
C ILE A 15 12.33 -23.19 -51.24
N SER A 16 12.24 -22.56 -52.41
CA SER A 16 13.00 -21.43 -52.91
C SER A 16 12.91 -20.21 -52.00
N ARG A 17 14.07 -19.62 -51.70
CA ARG A 17 14.18 -18.27 -51.12
C ARG A 17 13.92 -17.22 -52.20
N PRO A 18 13.15 -16.15 -51.92
CA PRO A 18 13.07 -15.01 -52.82
C PRO A 18 14.39 -14.24 -52.85
N TYR A 19 14.75 -13.85 -54.06
CA TYR A 19 15.96 -13.18 -54.52
C TYR A 19 16.09 -11.79 -53.90
N LEU A 20 17.19 -11.51 -53.19
CA LEU A 20 17.62 -10.16 -52.81
C LEU A 20 18.56 -9.65 -53.92
N PRO A 21 18.37 -8.43 -54.46
CA PRO A 21 19.31 -7.87 -55.43
C PRO A 21 20.65 -7.54 -54.77
N SER A 22 21.74 -7.87 -55.47
CA SER A 22 23.12 -7.51 -55.10
C SER A 22 23.33 -6.02 -55.23
N ILE A 23 23.85 -5.38 -54.18
CA ILE A 23 24.38 -4.02 -54.25
C ILE A 23 25.72 -4.11 -54.98
N ASP A 24 25.80 -3.49 -56.15
CA ASP A 24 27.01 -3.35 -56.94
C ASP A 24 27.83 -2.17 -56.37
N GLU A 25 29.06 -2.43 -55.92
CA GLU A 25 29.94 -1.44 -55.27
C GLU A 25 30.80 -0.63 -56.26
N ASN A 26 30.44 -0.56 -57.55
CA ASN A 26 31.19 0.19 -58.54
C ASN A 26 30.35 1.24 -59.29
N GLU A 27 30.07 2.38 -58.63
CA GLU A 27 29.74 3.61 -59.35
C GLU A 27 30.49 4.82 -58.74
N ILE A 28 31.75 4.97 -59.16
CA ILE A 28 32.57 6.15 -58.91
C ILE A 28 32.49 7.05 -60.16
N ALA A 29 32.06 8.29 -59.92
CA ALA A 29 32.23 9.52 -60.71
C ALA A 29 31.44 9.70 -62.04
N SER A 30 30.55 10.72 -62.06
CA SER A 30 30.72 11.97 -62.84
C SER A 30 29.52 12.95 -62.72
N THR A 31 29.75 14.07 -62.01
CA THR A 31 29.31 15.50 -62.19
C THR A 31 28.07 15.88 -63.06
N PRO A 32 27.33 17.01 -62.81
CA PRO A 32 27.89 18.32 -62.43
C PRO A 32 27.11 19.19 -61.42
N SER A 33 27.85 20.18 -60.92
CA SER A 33 27.52 21.30 -60.05
C SER A 33 26.35 22.18 -60.52
N SER A 34 25.39 22.41 -59.62
CA SER A 34 24.39 23.48 -59.71
C SER A 34 24.68 24.55 -58.67
N HIS A 35 24.93 25.78 -59.13
CA HIS A 35 25.21 26.96 -58.33
C HIS A 35 24.00 27.38 -57.49
N SER A 36 24.17 27.40 -56.17
CA SER A 36 23.24 28.07 -55.25
C SER A 36 23.82 29.44 -54.86
N PRO A 37 23.00 30.51 -54.82
CA PRO A 37 23.47 31.85 -54.43
C PRO A 37 23.82 31.92 -52.93
N PRO A 38 24.73 32.84 -52.53
CA PRO A 38 25.26 32.88 -51.17
C PRO A 38 24.20 33.25 -50.15
N THR A 39 24.06 32.42 -49.13
CA THR A 39 23.22 32.64 -47.95
C THR A 39 23.81 33.79 -47.12
N PRO A 40 23.02 34.80 -46.70
CA PRO A 40 23.52 35.84 -45.81
C PRO A 40 23.85 35.21 -44.43
N PRO A 41 24.91 35.67 -43.72
CA PRO A 41 25.25 35.10 -42.43
C PRO A 41 24.13 35.35 -41.41
N LEU A 42 23.76 34.29 -40.69
CA LEU A 42 22.84 34.33 -39.56
C LEU A 42 23.34 35.36 -38.53
N ARG A 43 22.57 36.43 -38.32
CA ARG A 43 22.75 37.35 -37.19
C ARG A 43 22.51 36.56 -35.91
N ILE A 44 23.59 36.23 -35.20
CA ILE A 44 23.53 35.74 -33.82
C ILE A 44 22.88 36.85 -32.99
N PRO A 45 21.74 36.61 -32.31
CA PRO A 45 21.22 37.55 -31.33
C PRO A 45 22.25 37.68 -30.20
N ARG A 46 22.85 38.86 -30.05
CA ARG A 46 23.62 39.19 -28.85
C ARG A 46 22.68 39.07 -27.65
N LYS A 47 22.88 38.02 -26.83
CA LYS A 47 22.23 37.91 -25.52
C LYS A 47 22.68 39.09 -24.67
N SER A 48 21.74 39.97 -24.33
CA SER A 48 21.91 40.99 -23.31
C SER A 48 22.20 40.31 -21.96
N PRO A 49 23.26 40.70 -21.22
CA PRO A 49 23.46 40.21 -19.88
C PRO A 49 22.52 40.97 -18.93
N ARG A 50 21.39 40.36 -18.56
CA ARG A 50 20.58 40.84 -17.45
C ARG A 50 20.43 39.77 -16.38
N ARG A 51 21.06 40.09 -15.25
CA ARG A 51 20.62 39.87 -13.87
C ARG A 51 20.91 38.51 -13.26
N ALA A 52 22.10 38.46 -12.65
CA ALA A 52 22.37 37.60 -11.51
C ALA A 52 21.47 37.95 -10.30
N LEU A 53 21.32 36.95 -9.43
CA LEU A 53 20.76 36.94 -8.08
C LEU A 53 19.22 36.89 -7.95
N ARG A 54 18.71 35.67 -7.77
CA ARG A 54 17.79 35.37 -6.66
C ARG A 54 17.90 33.91 -6.22
N ASN A 55 18.38 33.75 -4.99
CA ASN A 55 18.32 32.64 -4.05
C ASN A 55 17.58 31.37 -4.51
N ASN A 56 18.34 30.27 -4.57
CA ASN A 56 17.81 28.92 -4.41
C ASN A 56 17.21 28.79 -3.02
N ALA A 57 15.88 28.85 -2.93
CA ALA A 57 15.14 28.25 -1.83
C ALA A 57 14.49 26.98 -2.37
N ILE A 58 14.89 25.85 -1.81
CA ILE A 58 14.21 24.55 -1.93
C ILE A 58 12.74 24.77 -1.57
N PRO A 59 11.75 24.37 -2.40
CA PRO A 59 10.36 24.42 -1.97
C PRO A 59 10.18 23.46 -0.78
N PRO A 60 9.48 23.87 0.29
CA PRO A 60 9.25 22.97 1.42
C PRO A 60 8.48 21.73 0.98
N ALA A 61 8.79 20.59 1.61
CA ALA A 61 8.00 19.37 1.48
C ALA A 61 6.52 19.66 1.74
N TYR A 62 5.65 19.12 0.90
CA TYR A 62 4.20 19.26 1.06
C TYR A 62 3.78 18.65 2.41
N VAL A 63 3.43 19.50 3.37
CA VAL A 63 2.72 19.12 4.60
C VAL A 63 1.24 19.34 4.33
N PRO A 64 0.38 18.30 4.32
CA PRO A 64 -1.04 18.49 4.16
C PRO A 64 -1.57 19.38 5.29
N ARG A 65 -2.31 20.43 4.92
CA ARG A 65 -2.95 21.33 5.89
C ARG A 65 -3.93 20.53 6.74
N GLY A 66 -3.71 20.51 8.06
CA GLY A 66 -4.68 20.02 9.02
C GLY A 66 -6.00 20.79 8.85
N ARG A 67 -7.08 20.07 8.57
CA ARG A 67 -8.43 20.64 8.62
C ARG A 67 -8.71 21.05 10.07
N VAL A 68 -8.99 22.33 10.28
CA VAL A 68 -9.57 22.82 11.53
C VAL A 68 -11.00 22.27 11.60
N TYR A 69 -11.23 21.31 12.50
CA TYR A 69 -12.57 20.85 12.82
C TYR A 69 -13.25 21.87 13.73
N TYR A 70 -14.26 22.56 13.22
CA TYR A 70 -15.29 23.15 14.06
C TYR A 70 -16.14 22.01 14.62
N ALA A 71 -16.20 21.89 15.95
CA ALA A 71 -17.13 20.99 16.61
C ALA A 71 -18.58 21.47 16.34
N PRO A 72 -19.51 20.58 15.97
CA PRO A 72 -20.92 20.95 15.87
C PRO A 72 -21.50 21.24 17.27
N PRO A 73 -22.48 22.16 17.39
CA PRO A 73 -23.10 22.50 18.67
C PRO A 73 -23.90 21.32 19.21
N VAL A 74 -23.74 21.08 20.51
CA VAL A 74 -24.41 20.00 21.25
C VAL A 74 -25.92 20.25 21.25
N ALA A 75 -26.69 19.29 20.72
CA ALA A 75 -28.14 19.32 20.81
C ALA A 75 -28.57 19.11 22.27
N HIS A 76 -29.33 20.05 22.82
CA HIS A 76 -29.98 19.92 24.12
C HIS A 76 -30.98 18.77 24.11
N TYR A 77 -30.63 17.65 24.74
CA TYR A 77 -31.60 16.61 25.12
C TYR A 77 -32.15 16.91 26.52
N ASN A 78 -33.46 17.17 26.59
CA ASN A 78 -34.19 17.23 27.85
C ASN A 78 -34.34 15.81 28.43
N PRO A 79 -34.01 15.57 29.71
CA PRO A 79 -34.30 14.29 30.37
C PRO A 79 -35.79 14.18 30.76
N PRO A 80 -36.39 12.97 30.74
CA PRO A 80 -37.74 12.72 31.24
C PRO A 80 -37.81 12.72 32.78
N PRO A 81 -39.00 12.88 33.39
CA PRO A 81 -39.14 13.16 34.82
C PRO A 81 -38.81 11.94 35.69
N SER A 82 -38.03 12.17 36.74
CA SER A 82 -37.64 11.19 37.76
C SER A 82 -38.81 10.82 38.67
N TYR A 83 -39.06 9.52 38.85
CA TYR A 83 -39.90 9.01 39.93
C TYR A 83 -39.09 8.95 41.24
N SER A 84 -39.70 9.35 42.35
CA SER A 84 -39.12 9.32 43.69
C SER A 84 -39.45 8.00 44.40
N TYR A 85 -38.46 7.40 45.07
CA TYR A 85 -38.71 6.50 46.19
C TYR A 85 -38.00 7.05 47.43
N ASN A 86 -38.79 7.26 48.48
CA ASN A 86 -38.31 7.57 49.81
C ASN A 86 -37.76 6.29 50.47
N TYR A 87 -36.57 6.37 51.07
CA TYR A 87 -36.17 5.49 52.15
C TYR A 87 -35.69 6.36 53.31
N SER A 88 -36.33 6.19 54.46
CA SER A 88 -36.11 6.94 55.69
C SER A 88 -34.82 6.49 56.37
N ASP A 89 -34.02 7.49 56.73
CA ASP A 89 -32.73 7.38 57.39
C ASP A 89 -32.87 7.22 58.92
N ALA A 90 -32.01 6.39 59.51
CA ALA A 90 -31.83 6.28 60.96
C ALA A 90 -30.50 6.93 61.35
N LYS A 91 -30.63 7.95 62.20
CA LYS A 91 -29.60 8.85 62.76
C LYS A 91 -28.28 8.19 63.21
N GLY A 92 -27.17 8.91 62.95
CA GLY A 92 -25.95 8.87 63.77
C GLY A 92 -24.79 9.70 63.20
N LEU A 93 -24.46 10.84 63.85
CA LEU A 93 -23.43 11.82 63.46
C LEU A 93 -21.98 11.36 63.74
N LYS A 94 -21.03 11.72 62.84
CA LYS A 94 -19.82 12.54 63.15
C LYS A 94 -18.91 12.80 61.92
N ASP A 95 -18.67 14.10 61.69
CA ASP A 95 -17.48 14.82 61.21
C ASP A 95 -16.64 14.31 60.01
N GLU A 96 -16.76 15.08 58.92
CA GLU A 96 -15.69 15.72 58.13
C GLU A 96 -14.43 14.90 57.74
N ASP A 97 -14.45 14.31 56.54
CA ASP A 97 -13.36 14.48 55.58
C ASP A 97 -13.85 14.27 54.13
N ARG A 98 -13.56 15.24 53.26
CA ARG A 98 -14.08 15.33 51.89
C ARG A 98 -13.21 14.52 50.93
N ALA A 99 -13.61 13.28 50.63
CA ALA A 99 -13.13 12.56 49.44
C ALA A 99 -14.10 12.78 48.26
N PRO A 100 -13.64 13.06 47.03
CA PRO A 100 -14.53 13.16 45.87
C PRO A 100 -15.20 11.80 45.58
N PRO A 101 -16.49 11.76 45.17
CA PRO A 101 -17.14 10.52 44.77
C PRO A 101 -16.46 9.95 43.53
N GLN A 102 -15.97 8.73 43.72
CA GLN A 102 -15.46 7.83 42.70
C GLN A 102 -16.47 7.75 41.54
N GLU A 103 -16.04 8.21 40.36
CA GLU A 103 -16.81 8.04 39.12
C GLU A 103 -17.04 6.55 38.91
N THR A 104 -18.30 6.13 39.01
CA THR A 104 -18.73 4.79 38.61
C THR A 104 -18.60 4.71 37.09
N SER A 105 -17.40 4.34 36.65
CA SER A 105 -17.14 3.92 35.28
C SER A 105 -18.08 2.77 34.97
N THR A 106 -18.98 2.98 34.01
CA THR A 106 -19.75 1.90 33.37
C THR A 106 -18.73 0.87 32.89
N SER A 107 -18.62 -0.25 33.59
CA SER A 107 -17.73 -1.34 33.22
C SER A 107 -18.34 -2.05 32.01
N GLU A 108 -17.98 -1.60 30.81
CA GLU A 108 -18.02 -2.47 29.65
C GLU A 108 -17.21 -3.71 30.03
N THR A 109 -17.85 -4.88 30.03
CA THR A 109 -17.14 -6.14 30.25
C THR A 109 -16.03 -6.21 29.21
N PRO A 110 -14.76 -6.40 29.60
CA PRO A 110 -13.66 -6.45 28.65
C PRO A 110 -13.98 -7.47 27.56
N ALA A 111 -13.89 -7.06 26.30
CA ALA A 111 -14.13 -7.96 25.18
C ALA A 111 -13.16 -9.15 25.29
N ALA A 112 -13.68 -10.38 25.18
CA ALA A 112 -12.85 -11.57 25.25
C ALA A 112 -11.93 -11.62 24.02
N PHE A 113 -10.64 -11.83 24.24
CA PHE A 113 -9.66 -12.03 23.18
C PHE A 113 -10.13 -13.15 22.22
N PRO A 114 -10.01 -13.00 20.89
CA PRO A 114 -9.30 -11.95 20.16
C PRO A 114 -10.10 -10.68 19.84
N ALA A 115 -11.29 -10.46 20.40
CA ALA A 115 -12.01 -9.20 20.21
C ALA A 115 -11.32 -8.05 20.98
N GLY A 116 -11.26 -6.87 20.35
CA GLY A 116 -10.58 -5.71 20.91
C GLY A 116 -10.00 -4.78 19.84
N SER A 117 -9.35 -3.70 20.29
CA SER A 117 -8.65 -2.75 19.43
C SER A 117 -7.15 -2.96 19.57
N PHE A 118 -6.47 -3.30 18.47
CA PHE A 118 -5.06 -3.69 18.49
C PHE A 118 -4.18 -2.91 17.52
N ALA A 119 -2.93 -2.70 17.95
CA ALA A 119 -1.81 -2.26 17.16
C ALA A 119 -0.97 -3.47 16.75
N PHE A 120 -0.87 -3.70 15.44
CA PHE A 120 -0.10 -4.79 14.84
C PHE A 120 1.18 -4.21 14.26
N LYS A 121 2.28 -4.30 14.99
CA LYS A 121 3.60 -3.91 14.50
C LYS A 121 4.20 -5.06 13.69
N ALA A 122 4.60 -4.80 12.45
CA ALA A 122 5.22 -5.79 11.57
C ALA A 122 6.35 -5.13 10.76
N ASP A 123 7.43 -5.87 10.52
CA ASP A 123 8.59 -5.38 9.79
C ASP A 123 8.46 -5.71 8.31
N LEU A 124 8.93 -4.82 7.41
CA LEU A 124 8.98 -5.12 5.98
C LEU A 124 10.03 -6.21 5.74
N GLN A 125 9.58 -7.40 5.33
CA GLN A 125 10.43 -8.57 5.14
C GLN A 125 10.95 -8.69 3.71
N ASN A 126 10.05 -8.52 2.74
CA ASN A 126 10.37 -8.67 1.32
C ASN A 126 9.59 -7.69 0.45
N THR A 127 10.20 -7.31 -0.67
CA THR A 127 9.58 -6.51 -1.73
C THR A 127 9.99 -7.06 -3.07
N THR A 128 9.00 -7.41 -3.90
CA THR A 128 9.22 -7.77 -5.30
C THR A 128 8.52 -6.75 -6.18
N THR A 129 9.08 -6.49 -7.36
CA THR A 129 8.58 -5.46 -8.30
C THR A 129 8.35 -6.02 -9.69
N ASP A 130 8.35 -7.35 -9.85
CA ASP A 130 8.43 -8.03 -11.15
C ASP A 130 7.14 -7.93 -11.98
N CYS A 131 6.10 -7.28 -11.46
CA CYS A 131 4.85 -7.05 -12.17
C CYS A 131 4.82 -5.71 -12.95
N THR A 132 5.87 -4.88 -12.86
CA THR A 132 5.95 -3.57 -13.52
C THR A 132 7.28 -3.40 -14.23
N SER A 133 7.26 -2.75 -15.38
CA SER A 133 8.47 -2.45 -16.16
C SER A 133 9.36 -1.39 -15.49
N ASN A 134 8.84 -0.68 -14.47
CA ASN A 134 9.61 0.29 -13.70
C ASN A 134 9.44 0.01 -12.19
N PRO A 135 10.48 -0.48 -11.49
CA PRO A 135 10.39 -0.90 -10.10
C PRO A 135 10.03 0.26 -9.14
N SER A 136 10.41 1.50 -9.46
CA SER A 136 10.09 2.68 -8.65
C SER A 136 8.57 2.97 -8.59
N THR A 137 7.77 2.32 -9.45
CA THR A 137 6.30 2.43 -9.42
C THR A 137 5.62 1.51 -8.42
N TRP A 138 6.31 0.50 -7.87
CA TRP A 138 5.81 -0.33 -6.78
C TRP A 138 6.65 -0.13 -5.53
N ARG A 139 6.06 0.43 -4.49
CA ARG A 139 6.76 0.75 -3.25
C ARG A 139 5.98 0.27 -2.03
N CYS A 140 6.73 -0.17 -1.02
CA CYS A 140 6.22 -0.72 0.22
C CYS A 140 6.65 0.20 1.35
N TYR A 141 5.70 0.77 2.10
CA TYR A 141 6.04 1.54 3.29
C TYR A 141 6.20 0.60 4.49
N PRO A 142 7.20 0.80 5.36
CA PRO A 142 8.34 1.71 5.21
C PRO A 142 9.26 1.25 4.08
N TYR A 143 9.87 2.18 3.35
CA TYR A 143 10.62 1.92 2.11
C TYR A 143 11.95 1.17 2.30
N GLU A 144 12.25 0.77 3.53
CA GLU A 144 13.47 0.06 3.90
C GLU A 144 13.12 -1.29 4.52
N LYS A 145 13.74 -2.36 4.01
CA LYS A 145 13.61 -3.70 4.58
C LYS A 145 14.06 -3.70 6.05
N GLY A 146 13.32 -4.42 6.89
CA GLY A 146 13.54 -4.49 8.34
C GLY A 146 12.94 -3.31 9.12
N SER A 147 12.46 -2.26 8.45
CA SER A 147 11.73 -1.19 9.13
C SER A 147 10.29 -1.61 9.45
N SER A 148 9.78 -1.14 10.59
CA SER A 148 8.44 -1.50 11.07
C SER A 148 7.32 -0.59 10.56
N ALA A 149 6.17 -1.18 10.27
CA ALA A 149 4.89 -0.50 10.10
C ALA A 149 3.92 -0.96 11.21
N THR A 150 3.03 -0.06 11.66
CA THR A 150 1.99 -0.40 12.65
C THR A 150 0.59 -0.28 12.06
N PHE A 151 -0.12 -1.40 11.96
CA PHE A 151 -1.52 -1.43 11.54
C PHE A 151 -2.44 -1.29 12.76
N PHE A 152 -3.52 -0.52 12.64
CA PHE A 152 -4.47 -0.29 13.73
C PHE A 152 -5.82 -0.86 13.32
N TRP A 153 -6.20 -1.99 13.91
CA TRP A 153 -7.42 -2.70 13.56
C TRP A 153 -8.28 -3.00 14.79
N ILE A 154 -9.58 -3.12 14.55
CA ILE A 154 -10.59 -3.43 15.55
C ILE A 154 -11.20 -4.77 15.17
N ILE A 155 -11.12 -5.74 16.08
CA ILE A 155 -11.76 -7.05 15.95
C ILE A 155 -13.01 -7.04 16.80
N SER A 156 -14.17 -7.21 16.17
CA SER A 156 -15.46 -7.31 16.85
C SER A 156 -15.95 -8.76 16.85
N SER A 157 -16.58 -9.18 17.94
CA SER A 157 -17.27 -10.47 18.02
C SER A 157 -18.76 -10.26 17.71
N THR A 158 -19.30 -11.00 16.75
CA THR A 158 -20.72 -10.92 16.40
C THR A 158 -21.57 -11.82 17.31
N ASN A 159 -21.15 -13.06 17.53
CA ASN A 159 -21.91 -14.09 18.27
C ASN A 159 -21.02 -14.92 19.23
N GLY A 160 -19.92 -14.35 19.73
CA GLY A 160 -18.96 -15.03 20.61
C GLY A 160 -18.07 -16.08 19.92
N SER A 161 -18.31 -16.36 18.63
CA SER A 161 -17.61 -17.38 17.84
C SER A 161 -17.27 -16.96 16.41
N SER A 162 -17.81 -15.83 15.95
CA SER A 162 -17.52 -15.22 14.66
C SER A 162 -16.96 -13.83 14.88
N TYR A 163 -15.91 -13.50 14.13
CA TYR A 163 -15.22 -12.22 14.25
C TYR A 163 -15.27 -11.44 12.95
N ASN A 164 -15.43 -10.13 13.06
CA ASN A 164 -15.23 -9.20 11.97
C ASN A 164 -14.06 -8.28 12.29
N ILE A 165 -13.43 -7.73 11.26
CA ILE A 165 -12.30 -6.82 11.37
C ILE A 165 -12.55 -5.54 10.57
N SER A 166 -12.20 -4.42 11.17
CA SER A 166 -12.21 -3.09 10.56
C SER A 166 -10.87 -2.42 10.80
N SER A 167 -10.42 -1.60 9.86
CA SER A 167 -9.29 -0.71 10.09
C SER A 167 -9.71 0.67 10.57
N THR A 168 -8.76 1.37 11.17
CA THR A 168 -8.86 2.81 11.39
C THR A 168 -8.02 3.57 10.38
N GLU A 169 -8.19 4.90 10.35
CA GLU A 169 -7.40 5.78 9.50
C GLU A 169 -5.91 5.53 9.71
N ASN A 170 -5.22 5.21 8.63
CA ASN A 170 -3.79 4.94 8.62
C ASN A 170 -3.23 5.47 7.29
N PRO A 171 -2.25 6.40 7.31
CA PRO A 171 -1.79 7.08 6.09
C PRO A 171 -1.10 6.16 5.08
N PHE A 172 -0.70 4.95 5.47
CA PHE A 172 0.00 4.00 4.59
C PHE A 172 -0.74 2.67 4.39
N ALA A 173 -1.79 2.41 5.18
CA ALA A 173 -2.47 1.12 5.19
C ALA A 173 -3.91 1.18 4.68
N PRO A 174 -4.45 0.01 4.32
CA PRO A 174 -5.84 -0.32 4.13
C PRO A 174 -6.91 0.49 4.84
N SER A 175 -7.83 1.19 4.15
CA SER A 175 -9.14 1.45 4.78
C SER A 175 -10.11 0.34 4.41
N PHE A 176 -10.63 -0.39 5.41
CA PHE A 176 -11.64 -1.43 5.24
C PHE A 176 -12.53 -1.50 6.48
N THR A 177 -13.76 -2.01 6.31
CA THR A 177 -14.72 -2.12 7.41
C THR A 177 -15.46 -3.44 7.33
N ASN A 178 -15.66 -4.04 8.50
CA ASN A 178 -16.55 -5.17 8.73
C ASN A 178 -16.26 -6.39 7.82
N LEU A 179 -14.98 -6.69 7.59
CA LEU A 179 -14.57 -7.91 6.88
C LEU A 179 -14.69 -9.10 7.81
N THR A 180 -15.27 -10.20 7.33
CA THR A 180 -15.36 -11.44 8.12
C THR A 180 -14.01 -12.11 8.23
N LEU A 181 -13.60 -12.44 9.45
CA LEU A 181 -12.40 -13.23 9.72
C LEU A 181 -12.72 -14.72 9.61
N LYS A 182 -11.87 -15.45 8.88
CA LYS A 182 -11.86 -16.90 8.88
C LYS A 182 -11.00 -17.40 10.03
N VAL A 183 -11.60 -18.13 10.97
CA VAL A 183 -10.87 -18.82 12.04
C VAL A 183 -10.33 -20.14 11.48
N LEU A 184 -9.05 -20.39 11.66
CA LEU A 184 -8.37 -21.63 11.28
C LEU A 184 -7.67 -22.23 12.50
N ASP A 185 -7.55 -23.56 12.53
CA ASP A 185 -6.84 -24.30 13.58
C ASP A 185 -7.32 -23.94 15.00
N LYS A 186 -8.64 -23.73 15.11
CA LYS A 186 -9.31 -23.29 16.33
C LYS A 186 -8.94 -24.17 17.53
N ASP A 187 -8.74 -23.53 18.68
CA ASP A 187 -8.43 -24.16 19.97
C ASP A 187 -7.08 -24.93 19.97
N THR A 188 -6.17 -24.60 19.02
CA THR A 188 -4.81 -25.17 18.96
C THR A 188 -3.73 -24.08 19.07
N SER A 189 -2.47 -24.47 19.29
CA SER A 189 -1.32 -23.55 19.28
C SER A 189 -1.07 -22.87 17.92
N LEU A 190 -1.74 -23.33 16.86
CA LEU A 190 -1.65 -22.78 15.50
C LEU A 190 -2.87 -21.94 15.12
N GLU A 191 -3.79 -21.70 16.08
CA GLU A 191 -4.99 -20.91 15.83
C GLU A 191 -4.62 -19.56 15.21
N ARG A 192 -5.27 -19.28 14.08
CA ARG A 192 -5.06 -18.06 13.31
C ARG A 192 -6.36 -17.53 12.73
N LEU A 193 -6.45 -16.21 12.65
CA LEU A 193 -7.50 -15.49 11.96
C LEU A 193 -6.95 -15.04 10.61
N GLN A 194 -7.73 -15.23 9.55
CA GLN A 194 -7.36 -14.79 8.21
C GLN A 194 -8.44 -13.94 7.58
N PHE A 195 -8.01 -12.91 6.84
CA PHE A 195 -8.88 -12.15 5.95
C PHE A 195 -8.12 -11.70 4.72
N SER A 196 -8.85 -11.48 3.63
CA SER A 196 -8.32 -10.98 2.39
C SER A 196 -9.35 -10.15 1.66
N PHE A 197 -8.91 -9.14 0.90
CA PHE A 197 -9.77 -8.34 0.02
C PHE A 197 -8.95 -7.72 -1.11
N SER A 198 -9.62 -7.31 -2.19
CA SER A 198 -9.00 -6.55 -3.28
C SER A 198 -9.09 -5.05 -3.01
N MET A 199 -8.03 -4.32 -3.33
CA MET A 199 -7.95 -2.87 -3.17
C MET A 199 -7.14 -2.19 -4.27
N ASN A 200 -7.30 -0.88 -4.39
CA ASN A 200 -6.42 -0.08 -5.24
C ASN A 200 -5.22 0.39 -4.43
N LYS A 201 -4.02 -0.04 -4.82
CA LYS A 201 -2.77 0.47 -4.25
C LYS A 201 -2.31 1.68 -5.05
N THR A 202 -2.15 2.81 -4.38
CA THR A 202 -1.57 4.02 -4.95
C THR A 202 -0.13 4.16 -4.48
N VAL A 203 0.79 4.42 -5.41
CA VAL A 203 2.21 4.66 -5.12
C VAL A 203 2.62 5.99 -5.71
N VAL A 204 3.42 6.75 -4.96
CA VAL A 204 4.18 7.89 -5.46
C VAL A 204 5.60 7.41 -5.75
N PRO A 205 6.03 7.36 -7.02
CA PRO A 205 7.39 6.99 -7.39
C PRO A 205 8.41 7.92 -6.73
N ASP A 206 9.55 7.38 -6.30
CA ASP A 206 10.71 8.16 -5.82
C ASP A 206 11.61 8.67 -6.96
N ASP A 207 11.53 8.03 -8.12
CA ASP A 207 12.29 8.42 -9.30
C ASP A 207 11.42 9.08 -10.38
N GLN A 208 12.09 9.86 -11.22
CA GLN A 208 11.49 10.38 -12.43
C GLN A 208 11.31 9.23 -13.44
N LEU A 209 10.05 8.99 -13.84
CA LEU A 209 9.72 7.85 -14.69
C LEU A 209 10.11 8.05 -16.17
N SER A 210 10.15 9.30 -16.67
CA SER A 210 10.69 9.62 -18.00
C SER A 210 11.38 10.99 -18.06
N SER A 211 12.18 11.22 -19.11
CA SER A 211 12.90 12.49 -19.36
C SER A 211 12.03 13.74 -19.39
N SER A 212 10.73 13.59 -19.66
CA SER A 212 9.75 14.69 -19.75
C SER A 212 8.64 14.62 -18.70
N ASN A 213 8.37 13.45 -18.08
CA ASN A 213 7.23 13.27 -17.17
C ASN A 213 7.67 12.60 -15.86
N ARG A 214 7.44 13.31 -14.74
CA ARG A 214 7.34 12.67 -13.42
C ARG A 214 5.92 12.14 -13.32
N ALA A 215 5.68 10.81 -13.38
CA ALA A 215 4.37 10.37 -12.88
C ALA A 215 4.36 10.67 -11.39
N ALA A 216 3.40 11.48 -10.97
CA ALA A 216 3.19 11.83 -9.57
C ALA A 216 2.54 10.68 -8.82
N LYS A 217 1.85 9.78 -9.55
CA LYS A 217 1.06 8.72 -8.95
C LYS A 217 0.88 7.56 -9.91
N CYS A 218 1.15 6.34 -9.44
CA CYS A 218 0.80 5.09 -10.11
C CYS A 218 -0.24 4.32 -9.28
N THR A 219 -1.28 3.83 -9.93
CA THR A 219 -2.36 3.07 -9.28
C THR A 219 -2.39 1.65 -9.83
N PHE A 220 -2.28 0.68 -8.92
CA PHE A 220 -2.44 -0.74 -9.17
C PHE A 220 -3.80 -1.14 -8.63
N ASP A 221 -4.77 -1.26 -9.53
CA ASP A 221 -6.09 -1.80 -9.23
C ASP A 221 -6.01 -3.25 -8.77
N ASP A 222 -7.08 -3.79 -8.19
CA ASP A 222 -7.20 -5.22 -7.84
C ASP A 222 -5.97 -5.82 -7.14
N THR A 223 -5.29 -5.03 -6.31
CA THR A 223 -4.18 -5.48 -5.50
C THR A 223 -4.76 -6.29 -4.35
N LEU A 224 -4.34 -7.55 -4.23
CA LEU A 224 -4.77 -8.41 -3.14
C LEU A 224 -4.09 -7.96 -1.84
N PHE A 225 -4.89 -7.66 -0.84
CA PHE A 225 -4.45 -7.55 0.55
C PHE A 225 -4.85 -8.83 1.29
N GLU A 226 -3.90 -9.46 1.97
CA GLU A 226 -4.14 -10.63 2.81
C GLU A 226 -3.42 -10.43 4.14
N ALA A 227 -4.06 -10.85 5.23
CA ALA A 227 -3.42 -10.85 6.54
C ALA A 227 -3.79 -12.11 7.33
N THR A 228 -2.79 -12.59 8.08
CA THR A 228 -2.90 -13.70 9.01
C THR A 228 -2.49 -13.22 10.41
N LEU A 229 -3.34 -13.48 11.40
CA LEU A 229 -3.15 -13.09 12.79
C LEU A 229 -3.15 -14.34 13.66
N TRP A 230 -2.03 -14.66 14.30
CA TRP A 230 -1.97 -15.79 15.22
C TRP A 230 -2.44 -15.38 16.60
N THR A 231 -3.32 -16.17 17.21
CA THR A 231 -3.92 -15.84 18.51
C THR A 231 -3.16 -16.47 19.68
N GLN A 232 -2.47 -17.59 19.43
CA GLN A 232 -1.78 -18.37 20.46
C GLN A 232 -0.25 -18.28 20.42
N ARG A 233 0.34 -17.79 19.31
CA ARG A 233 1.79 -17.61 19.18
C ARG A 233 2.26 -16.33 19.86
N LYS A 234 2.25 -16.32 21.19
CA LYS A 234 2.53 -15.12 21.97
C LYS A 234 3.98 -14.68 21.84
N ARG A 235 4.21 -13.42 21.48
CA ARG A 235 5.48 -12.73 21.74
C ARG A 235 5.49 -12.27 23.20
N GLY A 236 6.65 -12.33 23.85
CA GLY A 236 6.81 -11.78 25.20
C GLY A 236 6.33 -10.34 25.27
N ASP A 237 5.75 -9.95 26.41
CA ASP A 237 4.99 -8.71 26.61
C ASP A 237 5.74 -7.46 26.12
N GLU A 238 5.51 -7.05 24.87
CA GLU A 238 5.82 -5.70 24.43
C GLU A 238 4.66 -4.79 24.85
N ALA A 239 4.89 -4.01 25.91
CA ALA A 239 3.93 -3.08 26.45
C ALA A 239 3.37 -2.16 25.35
N ALA A 240 2.04 -2.08 25.27
CA ALA A 240 1.33 -1.30 24.28
C ALA A 240 1.67 0.19 24.37
N GLY A 241 2.19 0.75 23.27
CA GLY A 241 2.17 2.18 23.03
C GLY A 241 0.79 2.63 22.56
N ASN A 242 0.26 3.66 23.24
CA ASN A 242 -1.03 4.36 23.04
C ASN A 242 -2.24 3.76 23.79
N THR A 243 -3.01 4.61 24.47
CA THR A 243 -4.13 4.23 25.37
C THR A 243 -5.35 3.66 24.64
N LYS A 244 -5.41 3.77 23.30
CA LYS A 244 -6.56 3.35 22.48
C LYS A 244 -6.41 1.97 21.84
N PHE A 245 -5.19 1.47 21.66
CA PHE A 245 -4.90 0.21 20.96
C PHE A 245 -3.88 -0.59 21.76
N ALA A 246 -4.27 -1.80 22.19
CA ALA A 246 -3.34 -2.72 22.82
C ALA A 246 -2.37 -3.29 21.79
N ALA A 247 -1.15 -3.65 22.19
CA ALA A 247 -0.27 -4.41 21.29
C ALA A 247 -0.92 -5.77 20.98
N TRP A 248 -0.89 -6.18 19.71
CA TRP A 248 -1.31 -7.54 19.37
C TRP A 248 -0.32 -8.54 20.00
N PRO A 249 -0.80 -9.50 20.80
CA PRO A 249 0.10 -10.38 21.54
C PRO A 249 0.74 -11.46 20.68
N GLY A 250 0.21 -11.73 19.48
CA GLY A 250 0.64 -12.84 18.64
C GLY A 250 1.51 -12.47 17.43
N ASP A 251 1.84 -13.47 16.63
CA ASP A 251 2.43 -13.25 15.31
C ASP A 251 1.43 -12.58 14.35
N VAL A 252 1.95 -11.85 13.37
CA VAL A 252 1.20 -11.24 12.27
C VAL A 252 1.99 -11.35 10.96
N ASP A 253 1.29 -11.67 9.87
CA ASP A 253 1.78 -11.64 8.48
C ASP A 253 0.79 -10.83 7.65
N VAL A 254 1.29 -9.87 6.88
CA VAL A 254 0.51 -9.02 5.98
C VAL A 254 1.16 -9.02 4.61
N VAL A 255 0.38 -9.34 3.58
CA VAL A 255 0.84 -9.39 2.19
C VAL A 255 -0.02 -8.45 1.34
N GLN A 256 0.64 -7.57 0.60
CA GLN A 256 0.03 -6.88 -0.54
C GLN A 256 0.63 -7.46 -1.80
N ARG A 257 -0.18 -7.95 -2.74
CA ARG A 257 0.31 -8.59 -3.96
C ARG A 257 -0.49 -8.18 -5.18
N LYS A 258 0.21 -7.86 -6.26
CA LYS A 258 -0.35 -7.61 -7.58
C LYS A 258 0.28 -8.54 -8.61
N THR A 259 -0.59 -9.16 -9.40
CA THR A 259 -0.24 -9.86 -10.64
C THR A 259 -1.14 -9.30 -11.73
N PHE A 260 -0.63 -9.22 -12.96
CA PHE A 260 -1.41 -8.75 -14.10
C PHE A 260 -1.83 -9.94 -14.96
N ASN A 261 -3.14 -10.07 -15.19
CA ASN A 261 -3.70 -10.99 -16.19
C ASN A 261 -3.99 -10.26 -17.53
N GLY A 262 -3.43 -9.05 -17.68
CA GLY A 262 -3.73 -8.07 -18.72
C GLY A 262 -3.75 -6.65 -18.14
N GLY A 263 -3.61 -5.63 -18.99
CA GLY A 263 -3.60 -4.22 -18.56
C GLY A 263 -2.23 -3.71 -18.14
N SER A 264 -2.18 -2.56 -17.48
CA SER A 264 -0.96 -1.91 -16.96
C SER A 264 -1.34 -1.02 -15.77
N PRO A 265 -0.39 -0.71 -14.86
CA PRO A 265 -0.68 0.24 -13.80
C PRO A 265 -1.07 1.60 -14.40
N ASN A 266 -2.04 2.27 -13.79
CA ASN A 266 -2.47 3.59 -14.22
C ASN A 266 -1.56 4.66 -13.59
N CYS A 267 -0.56 5.11 -14.35
CA CYS A 267 0.36 6.16 -13.94
C CYS A 267 -0.05 7.51 -14.53
N VAL A 268 -0.12 8.54 -13.69
CA VAL A 268 -0.45 9.91 -14.07
C VAL A 268 0.57 10.91 -13.54
N ASP A 269 0.78 11.99 -14.27
CA ASP A 269 1.59 13.15 -13.85
C ASP A 269 0.87 14.00 -12.78
N SER A 270 1.49 15.11 -12.36
CA SER A 270 0.93 16.02 -11.37
C SER A 270 -0.33 16.76 -11.81
N GLU A 271 -0.58 16.84 -13.11
CA GLU A 271 -1.76 17.46 -13.72
C GLU A 271 -2.86 16.44 -14.04
N GLY A 272 -2.59 15.14 -13.82
CA GLY A 272 -3.50 14.04 -14.10
C GLY A 272 -3.39 13.47 -15.52
N GLY A 273 -2.40 13.91 -16.30
CA GLY A 273 -2.09 13.38 -17.62
C GLY A 273 -1.50 11.97 -17.54
N GLN A 274 -1.87 11.09 -18.47
CA GLN A 274 -1.37 9.71 -18.47
C GLN A 274 0.12 9.63 -18.83
N VAL A 275 0.83 8.77 -18.10
CA VAL A 275 2.24 8.47 -18.31
C VAL A 275 2.33 7.05 -18.90
N GLY A 276 2.55 6.97 -20.22
CA GLY A 276 2.34 5.77 -21.03
C GLY A 276 3.54 4.82 -21.20
N ASP A 277 4.62 5.01 -20.45
CA ASP A 277 5.86 4.23 -20.52
C ASP A 277 5.96 3.12 -19.46
N VAL A 278 5.08 3.11 -18.46
CA VAL A 278 5.02 2.05 -17.44
C VAL A 278 4.09 0.93 -17.90
N LYS A 279 4.64 -0.26 -18.09
CA LYS A 279 3.93 -1.46 -18.54
C LYS A 279 3.81 -2.48 -17.42
N SER A 280 2.82 -3.34 -17.51
CA SER A 280 2.80 -4.56 -16.70
C SER A 280 3.83 -5.57 -17.20
N GLU A 281 4.31 -6.39 -16.29
CA GLU A 281 5.21 -7.52 -16.54
C GLU A 281 4.60 -8.82 -15.98
N SER A 282 5.10 -9.97 -16.42
CA SER A 282 4.52 -11.29 -16.08
C SER A 282 4.78 -11.75 -14.64
N GLY A 283 5.59 -11.03 -13.87
CA GLY A 283 5.89 -11.37 -12.47
C GLY A 283 4.86 -10.83 -11.48
N ALA A 284 5.20 -10.93 -10.19
CA ALA A 284 4.38 -10.41 -9.10
C ALA A 284 5.10 -9.26 -8.40
N CYS A 285 4.34 -8.21 -8.09
CA CYS A 285 4.79 -7.23 -7.12
C CYS A 285 4.22 -7.57 -5.76
N GLU A 286 5.06 -7.54 -4.73
CA GLU A 286 4.69 -7.92 -3.38
C GLU A 286 5.27 -6.93 -2.37
N CYS A 287 4.49 -6.63 -1.32
CA CYS A 287 4.96 -6.07 -0.07
C CYS A 287 4.59 -7.06 1.03
N ARG A 288 5.60 -7.69 1.66
CA ARG A 288 5.36 -8.67 2.72
C ARG A 288 5.90 -8.16 4.05
N TYR A 289 5.03 -8.15 5.06
CA TYR A 289 5.33 -7.68 6.40
C TYR A 289 5.09 -8.79 7.40
N ALA A 290 6.02 -8.98 8.34
CA ALA A 290 5.79 -9.86 9.46
C ALA A 290 6.57 -9.40 10.68
N ASN A 291 6.07 -9.78 11.86
CA ASN A 291 6.78 -9.61 13.12
C ASN A 291 7.55 -10.89 13.51
N TYR A 292 7.87 -11.75 12.56
CA TYR A 292 8.70 -12.93 12.74
C TYR A 292 9.51 -13.15 11.46
N ASP A 293 10.59 -13.93 11.57
CA ASP A 293 11.42 -14.24 10.41
C ASP A 293 10.67 -15.20 9.49
N ILE A 294 10.46 -14.74 8.26
CA ILE A 294 9.87 -15.55 7.20
C ILE A 294 11.01 -16.31 6.53
N ASN A 295 11.19 -17.58 6.90
CA ASN A 295 12.12 -18.48 6.25
C ASN A 295 11.71 -18.82 4.81
#